data_AF-A0A0C9ZE49-F1
#
_entry.id   AF-A0A0C9ZE49-F1
#
_cell.length_a   1.000
_cell.length_b   1.000
_cell.length_c   1.000
_cell.angle_alpha   90.00
_cell.angle_beta   90.00
_cell.angle_gamma   90.00
#
_symmetry.space_group_name_H-M   'P 1'
#
loop_
_entity.id
_entity.type
_entity.pdbx_description
1 polymer ?
#
loop_
_entity_poly.entity_id
_entity_poly.type
_entity_poly.pdbx_seq_one_letter_code
_entity_poly.pdbx_strand_id
1 'polypeptide(L)'
;MHMQIFFAQGTVLLGYTLLNLPSFVRLDKDLTVTPWEPDGLSNILSDWSSKILWPGGLSYSMPDDLTQELLIPLAGILLDYPVAYVPVSAQQNTFLPGEPLDVYEVAFKSLSADFSSSSGTFEFVFIKFSCPRRVADKDSTLSPACLLRLLEHKFRPRLENIGASVSVGHYTETLDRVAL
;
A
#
# COMPACT_ATOMS: atom_id res chain seq x y z
N MET A 1 21.60 2.22 -14.40
CA MET A 1 20.33 1.77 -14.98
C MET A 1 19.89 0.55 -14.20
N HIS A 2 19.09 0.73 -13.14
CA HIS A 2 18.65 -0.34 -12.25
C HIS A 2 17.28 -0.83 -12.73
N MET A 3 17.22 -2.04 -13.27
CA MET A 3 15.99 -2.66 -13.76
C MET A 3 15.34 -3.39 -12.57
N GLN A 4 14.21 -2.89 -12.07
CA GLN A 4 13.40 -3.61 -11.09
C GLN A 4 12.44 -4.55 -11.83
N ILE A 5 12.62 -5.85 -11.64
CA ILE A 5 11.76 -6.90 -12.21
C ILE A 5 10.83 -7.39 -11.10
N PHE A 6 9.52 -7.32 -11.32
CA PHE A 6 8.52 -7.96 -10.47
C PHE A 6 8.11 -9.29 -11.11
N PHE A 7 8.19 -10.39 -10.35
CA PHE A 7 7.76 -11.72 -10.80
C PHE A 7 6.36 -12.01 -10.28
N ALA A 8 5.42 -12.27 -11.19
CA ALA A 8 4.08 -12.74 -10.84
C ALA A 8 3.94 -14.24 -11.16
N GLN A 9 4.06 -15.11 -10.15
CA GLN A 9 3.60 -16.50 -10.26
C GLN A 9 2.20 -16.58 -9.63
N GLY A 10 1.19 -16.83 -10.47
CA GLY A 10 -0.19 -17.07 -10.03
C GLY A 10 -1.08 -15.83 -10.08
N THR A 11 -1.88 -15.75 -11.15
CA THR A 11 -2.86 -14.73 -11.56
C THR A 11 -4.06 -14.57 -10.62
N VAL A 12 -3.82 -14.27 -9.34
CA VAL A 12 -4.88 -13.90 -8.35
C VAL A 12 -4.66 -12.49 -7.78
N LEU A 13 -3.41 -12.02 -7.71
CA LEU A 13 -3.08 -10.73 -7.09
C LEU A 13 -3.76 -9.53 -7.76
N LEU A 14 -3.79 -9.46 -9.10
CA LEU A 14 -4.34 -8.34 -9.88
C LEU A 14 -5.87 -8.23 -9.82
N GLY A 15 -6.58 -9.36 -9.84
CA GLY A 15 -8.04 -9.37 -9.76
C GLY A 15 -8.56 -8.86 -8.41
N TYR A 16 -7.82 -9.10 -7.32
CA TYR A 16 -8.19 -8.66 -5.97
C TYR A 16 -7.73 -7.23 -5.64
N THR A 17 -6.60 -6.75 -6.20
CA THR A 17 -6.12 -5.37 -6.02
C THR A 17 -7.02 -4.37 -6.73
N LEU A 18 -7.49 -4.68 -7.94
CA LEU A 18 -8.38 -3.79 -8.70
C LEU A 18 -9.78 -3.65 -8.09
N LEU A 19 -10.22 -4.60 -7.26
CA LEU A 19 -11.53 -4.55 -6.58
C LEU A 19 -11.51 -3.72 -5.28
N ASN A 20 -10.33 -3.38 -4.75
CA ASN A 20 -10.17 -2.59 -3.52
C ASN A 20 -9.07 -1.55 -3.72
N LEU A 21 -9.31 -0.60 -4.63
CA LEU A 21 -8.42 0.53 -4.81
C LEU A 21 -8.26 1.31 -3.50
N PRO A 22 -7.07 1.88 -3.24
CA PRO A 22 -6.86 2.74 -2.09
C PRO A 22 -7.71 4.00 -2.18
N SER A 23 -7.96 4.61 -1.01
CA SER A 23 -8.35 6.01 -0.99
C SER A 23 -7.15 6.87 -1.42
N PHE A 24 -7.36 7.76 -2.38
CA PHE A 24 -6.31 8.64 -2.87
C PHE A 24 -6.28 9.94 -2.06
N VAL A 25 -5.12 10.28 -1.50
CA VAL A 25 -4.91 11.49 -0.71
C VAL A 25 -4.01 12.43 -1.48
N ARG A 26 -4.59 13.52 -1.98
CA ARG A 26 -3.85 14.55 -2.70
C ARG A 26 -2.98 15.35 -1.73
N LEU A 27 -1.70 15.45 -2.02
CA LEU A 27 -0.70 16.13 -1.20
C LEU A 27 -0.69 17.66 -1.42
N ASP A 28 -1.87 18.26 -1.45
CA ASP A 28 -2.06 19.70 -1.43
C ASP A 28 -2.02 20.22 0.03
N LYS A 29 -2.25 21.52 0.21
CA LYS A 29 -2.25 22.14 1.55
C LYS A 29 -3.31 21.55 2.47
N ASP A 30 -4.43 21.08 1.91
CA ASP A 30 -5.59 20.64 2.66
C ASP A 30 -5.63 19.12 2.85
N LEU A 31 -4.85 18.32 2.11
CA LEU A 31 -4.93 16.86 2.10
C LEU A 31 -6.33 16.38 1.75
N THR A 32 -6.71 16.62 0.50
CA THR A 32 -8.02 16.22 -0.01
C THR A 32 -8.06 14.73 -0.35
N VAL A 33 -9.10 14.03 0.11
CA VAL A 33 -9.36 12.64 -0.27
C VAL A 33 -10.18 12.67 -1.56
N THR A 34 -9.74 11.92 -2.57
CA THR A 34 -10.48 11.75 -3.82
C THR A 34 -10.93 10.30 -3.97
N PRO A 35 -12.20 10.07 -4.34
CA PRO A 35 -12.69 8.72 -4.63
C PRO A 35 -12.26 8.25 -6.03
N TRP A 36 -11.75 9.15 -6.86
CA TRP A 36 -11.25 8.88 -8.20
C TRP A 36 -9.73 8.72 -8.17
N GLU A 37 -9.25 7.80 -9.00
CA GLU A 37 -7.84 7.65 -9.30
C GLU A 37 -7.29 8.86 -10.07
N PRO A 38 -5.98 9.15 -9.97
CA PRO A 38 -5.31 10.14 -10.79
C PRO A 38 -5.50 9.88 -12.29
N ASP A 39 -5.65 10.96 -13.06
CA ASP A 39 -5.80 10.89 -14.52
C ASP A 39 -4.65 10.11 -15.17
N GLY A 40 -4.99 9.08 -15.94
CA GLY A 40 -4.01 8.22 -16.61
C GLY A 40 -3.60 6.97 -15.83
N LEU A 41 -3.90 6.88 -14.53
CA LEU A 41 -3.61 5.68 -13.74
C LEU A 41 -4.40 4.46 -14.22
N SER A 42 -5.68 4.63 -14.57
CA SER A 42 -6.51 3.56 -15.17
C SER A 42 -5.89 2.99 -16.44
N ASN A 43 -5.34 3.86 -17.29
CA ASN A 43 -4.76 3.44 -18.56
C ASN A 43 -3.54 2.55 -18.30
N ILE A 44 -2.71 2.92 -17.32
CA ILE A 44 -1.55 2.11 -16.90
C ILE A 44 -2.01 0.77 -16.32
N LEU A 45 -2.99 0.77 -15.42
CA LEU A 45 -3.50 -0.45 -14.81
C LEU A 45 -4.18 -1.37 -15.84
N SER A 46 -4.88 -0.80 -16.81
CA SER A 46 -5.53 -1.53 -17.91
C SER A 46 -4.49 -2.11 -18.87
N ASP A 47 -3.48 -1.34 -19.26
CA ASP A 47 -2.39 -1.82 -20.09
C ASP A 47 -1.60 -2.93 -19.37
N TRP A 48 -1.30 -2.73 -18.08
CA TRP A 48 -0.59 -3.69 -17.24
C TRP A 48 -1.36 -4.99 -17.07
N SER A 49 -2.65 -4.91 -16.72
CA SER A 49 -3.52 -6.09 -16.61
C SER A 49 -3.64 -6.82 -17.93
N SER A 50 -3.78 -6.11 -19.06
CA SER A 50 -3.82 -6.75 -20.37
C SER A 50 -2.53 -7.53 -20.62
N LYS A 51 -1.35 -6.95 -20.39
CA LYS A 51 -0.04 -7.55 -20.67
C LYS A 51 0.33 -8.70 -19.73
N ILE A 52 -0.05 -8.64 -18.46
CA ILE A 52 0.20 -9.76 -17.52
C ILE A 52 -0.72 -10.94 -17.79
N LEU A 53 -1.96 -10.68 -18.23
CA LEU A 53 -2.91 -11.75 -18.54
C LEU A 53 -2.59 -12.47 -19.86
N TRP A 54 -1.65 -11.96 -20.66
CA TRP A 54 -1.16 -12.67 -21.84
C TRP A 54 -0.32 -13.91 -21.45
N PRO A 55 -0.53 -15.07 -22.09
CA PRO A 55 0.28 -16.26 -21.87
C PRO A 55 1.76 -15.97 -22.16
N GLY A 56 2.61 -15.93 -21.11
CA GLY A 56 4.04 -15.63 -21.20
C GLY A 56 4.44 -14.23 -20.71
N GLY A 57 3.50 -13.37 -20.33
CA GLY A 57 3.76 -12.05 -19.73
C GLY A 57 4.19 -12.15 -18.26
N LEU A 58 5.46 -12.46 -18.00
CA LEU A 58 6.01 -12.54 -16.64
C LEU A 58 6.62 -11.23 -16.14
N SER A 59 6.75 -10.24 -17.02
CA SER A 59 7.34 -8.94 -16.70
C SER A 59 6.62 -7.82 -17.44
N TYR A 60 6.58 -6.65 -16.82
CA TYR A 60 6.07 -5.42 -17.41
C TYR A 60 7.08 -4.31 -17.14
N SER A 61 7.46 -3.61 -18.20
CA SER A 61 8.25 -2.39 -18.10
C SER A 61 7.31 -1.20 -18.06
N MET A 62 7.48 -0.35 -17.06
CA MET A 62 6.74 0.91 -17.01
C MET A 62 7.19 1.86 -18.14
N PRO A 63 6.28 2.72 -18.64
CA PRO A 63 6.67 3.82 -19.51
C PRO A 63 7.75 4.71 -18.87
N ASP A 64 8.71 5.18 -19.68
CA ASP A 64 9.83 6.00 -19.19
C ASP A 64 9.40 7.43 -18.80
N ASP A 65 8.22 7.85 -19.24
CA ASP A 65 7.67 9.20 -19.08
C ASP A 65 6.71 9.34 -17.87
N LEU A 66 6.64 8.33 -17.00
CA LEU A 66 5.81 8.42 -15.79
C LEU A 66 6.34 9.43 -14.79
N THR A 67 5.50 10.40 -14.42
CA THR A 67 5.79 11.38 -13.36
C THR A 67 5.53 10.80 -11.97
N GLN A 68 6.04 11.47 -10.93
CA GLN A 68 5.77 11.10 -9.53
C GLN A 68 4.27 11.09 -9.19
N GLU A 69 3.47 11.90 -9.89
CA GLU A 69 2.01 11.98 -9.72
C GLU A 69 1.32 10.64 -10.04
N LEU A 70 1.94 9.82 -10.89
CA LEU A 70 1.46 8.48 -11.24
C LEU A 70 2.23 7.38 -10.51
N LEU A 71 3.55 7.53 -10.38
CA LEU A 71 4.40 6.50 -9.76
C LEU A 71 4.11 6.28 -8.28
N ILE A 72 3.91 7.36 -7.50
CA ILE A 72 3.64 7.25 -6.06
C ILE A 72 2.30 6.54 -5.78
N PRO A 73 1.16 6.95 -6.38
CA PRO A 73 -0.08 6.25 -6.15
C PRO A 73 -0.08 4.83 -6.73
N LEU A 74 0.59 4.61 -7.85
CA LEU A 74 0.79 3.27 -8.40
C LEU A 74 1.56 2.36 -7.44
N ALA A 75 2.63 2.85 -6.82
CA ALA A 75 3.35 2.09 -5.80
C ALA A 75 2.45 1.73 -4.61
N GLY A 76 1.59 2.66 -4.16
CA GLY A 76 0.58 2.37 -3.13
C GLY A 76 -0.37 1.22 -3.51
N ILE A 77 -0.85 1.20 -4.76
CA ILE A 77 -1.69 0.11 -5.28
C ILE A 77 -0.91 -1.21 -5.32
N LEU A 78 0.32 -1.20 -5.84
CA LEU A 78 1.17 -2.39 -5.96
C LEU A 78 1.52 -3.00 -4.60
N LEU A 79 1.72 -2.15 -3.60
CA LEU A 79 1.99 -2.55 -2.22
C LEU A 79 0.73 -2.88 -1.43
N ASP A 80 -0.44 -2.85 -2.08
CA ASP A 80 -1.73 -3.21 -1.48
C ASP A 80 -2.12 -2.27 -0.31
N TYR A 81 -1.61 -1.03 -0.32
CA TYR A 81 -1.91 -0.03 0.71
C TYR A 81 -3.37 0.40 0.62
N PRO A 82 -4.05 0.66 1.76
CA PRO A 82 -5.41 1.18 1.75
C PRO A 82 -5.48 2.68 1.44
N VAL A 83 -4.34 3.38 1.52
CA VAL A 83 -4.19 4.81 1.24
C VAL A 83 -3.02 5.01 0.30
N ALA A 84 -3.23 5.80 -0.75
CA ALA A 84 -2.21 6.14 -1.74
C ALA A 84 -2.09 7.65 -1.86
N TYR A 85 -0.87 8.17 -1.78
CA TYR A 85 -0.64 9.60 -1.91
C TYR A 85 -0.56 10.04 -3.36
N VAL A 86 -1.10 11.21 -3.66
CA VAL A 86 -1.09 11.81 -4.99
C VAL A 86 -0.38 13.17 -4.90
N PRO A 87 0.88 13.27 -5.35
CA PRO A 87 1.57 14.55 -5.48
C PRO A 87 0.76 15.55 -6.32
N VAL A 88 0.91 16.84 -6.05
CA VAL A 88 0.27 17.90 -6.84
C VAL A 88 1.07 18.35 -8.06
N SER A 89 2.34 17.94 -8.13
CA SER A 89 3.23 18.23 -9.25
C SER A 89 4.38 17.25 -9.29
N ALA A 90 4.92 17.01 -10.48
CA ALA A 90 6.11 16.17 -10.69
C ALA A 90 7.39 16.68 -10.00
N GLN A 91 7.46 17.95 -9.59
CA GLN A 91 8.61 18.54 -8.89
C GLN A 91 8.45 18.59 -7.37
N GLN A 92 7.34 18.08 -6.82
CA GLN A 92 7.11 18.09 -5.39
C GLN A 92 8.10 17.17 -4.69
N ASN A 93 8.97 17.74 -3.86
CA ASN A 93 10.02 17.01 -3.14
C ASN A 93 9.87 17.10 -1.60
N THR A 94 8.86 17.85 -1.14
CA THR A 94 8.57 18.06 0.27
C THR A 94 7.18 17.51 0.54
N PHE A 95 7.13 16.48 1.38
CA PHE A 95 5.90 15.77 1.70
C PHE A 95 5.64 15.84 3.21
N LEU A 96 4.46 16.34 3.56
CA LEU A 96 3.88 16.28 4.91
C LEU A 96 4.83 16.75 6.04
N PRO A 97 5.55 17.90 5.89
CA PRO A 97 6.50 18.33 6.91
C PRO A 97 5.79 18.71 8.22
N GLY A 98 6.17 18.07 9.31
CA GLY A 98 5.57 18.31 10.63
C GLY A 98 4.11 17.88 10.76
N GLU A 99 3.59 17.12 9.79
CA GLU A 99 2.25 16.58 9.85
C GLU A 99 2.21 15.35 10.76
N PRO A 100 1.28 15.27 11.74
CA PRO A 100 1.08 14.06 12.50
C PRO A 100 0.47 12.96 11.62
N LEU A 101 1.13 11.81 11.59
CA LEU A 101 0.74 10.65 10.80
C LEU A 101 0.31 9.52 11.71
N ASP A 102 -0.80 8.90 11.39
CA ASP A 102 -1.14 7.58 11.91
C ASP A 102 -0.38 6.54 11.10
N VAL A 103 0.50 5.81 11.77
CA VAL A 103 1.33 4.75 11.21
C VAL A 103 0.69 3.40 11.54
N TYR A 104 0.61 2.54 10.52
CA TYR A 104 0.04 1.21 10.62
C TYR A 104 1.09 0.18 10.24
N GLU A 105 1.25 -0.83 11.09
CA GLU A 105 2.15 -1.94 10.86
C GLU A 105 1.34 -3.23 10.82
N VAL A 106 1.35 -3.92 9.69
CA VAL A 106 0.75 -5.26 9.58
C VAL A 106 1.87 -6.26 9.75
N ALA A 107 1.75 -7.06 10.79
CA ALA A 107 2.65 -8.15 11.10
C ALA A 107 1.92 -9.50 11.06
N PHE A 108 2.66 -10.58 10.84
CA PHE A 108 2.14 -11.91 11.09
C PHE A 108 3.00 -12.64 12.13
N LYS A 109 2.33 -13.48 12.90
CA LYS A 109 2.94 -14.35 13.90
C LYS A 109 2.88 -15.78 13.38
N SER A 110 4.05 -16.39 13.24
CA SER A 110 4.19 -17.81 12.91
C SER A 110 4.69 -18.57 14.13
N LEU A 111 4.10 -19.73 14.38
CA LEU A 111 4.60 -20.67 15.37
C LEU A 111 5.77 -21.43 14.72
N SER A 112 6.97 -21.25 15.26
CA SER A 112 8.11 -22.07 14.85
C SER A 112 7.80 -23.55 15.09
N ALA A 113 7.89 -24.36 14.03
CA ALA A 113 7.76 -25.81 14.11
C ALA A 113 9.06 -26.50 14.57
N ASP A 114 10.14 -25.73 14.82
CA ASP A 114 11.43 -26.29 15.21
C ASP A 114 11.45 -26.63 16.71
N PHE A 115 11.24 -27.92 16.98
CA PHE A 115 11.09 -28.56 18.28
C PHE A 115 12.32 -28.53 19.23
N SER A 116 13.39 -27.76 18.94
CA SER A 116 14.68 -27.97 19.64
C SER A 116 15.24 -26.82 20.46
N SER A 117 14.78 -25.57 20.36
CA SER A 117 15.27 -24.54 21.30
C SER A 117 14.50 -23.22 21.21
N SER A 118 13.82 -22.88 22.30
CA SER A 118 13.00 -21.68 22.57
C SER A 118 11.70 -21.58 21.77
N SER A 119 10.59 -21.79 22.46
CA SER A 119 9.21 -21.50 22.04
C SER A 119 8.99 -19.98 21.88
N GLY A 120 9.66 -19.37 20.91
CA GLY A 120 9.50 -17.97 20.52
C GLY A 120 8.45 -17.84 19.43
N THR A 121 7.46 -16.98 19.66
CA THR A 121 6.59 -16.50 18.57
C THR A 121 7.39 -15.42 17.81
N PHE A 122 7.64 -15.63 16.52
CA PHE A 122 8.28 -14.60 15.70
C PHE A 122 7.21 -13.71 15.08
N GLU A 123 7.36 -12.40 15.25
CA GLU A 123 6.50 -11.38 14.63
C GLU A 123 7.28 -10.71 13.50
N PHE A 124 6.74 -10.77 12.28
CA PHE A 124 7.34 -10.15 11.09
C PHE A 124 6.40 -9.10 10.53
N VAL A 125 6.84 -7.83 10.54
CA VAL A 125 6.14 -6.73 9.88
C VAL A 125 6.40 -6.81 8.37
N PHE A 126 5.35 -6.95 7.58
CA PHE A 126 5.45 -7.08 6.12
C PHE A 126 4.84 -5.90 5.37
N ILE A 127 3.96 -5.13 6.01
CA ILE A 127 3.43 -3.88 5.49
C ILE A 127 3.58 -2.81 6.57
N LYS A 128 4.12 -1.67 6.18
CA LYS A 128 4.16 -0.46 7.00
C LYS A 128 3.82 0.74 6.13
N PHE A 129 2.76 1.45 6.50
CA PHE A 129 2.35 2.66 5.80
C PHE A 129 1.84 3.70 6.81
N SER A 130 1.71 4.93 6.36
CA SER A 130 1.22 6.04 7.16
C SER A 130 0.05 6.73 6.46
N CYS A 131 -0.82 7.35 7.24
CA CYS A 131 -1.91 8.22 6.78
C CYS A 131 -1.88 9.51 7.60
N PRO A 132 -2.05 10.70 7.01
CA PRO A 132 -2.08 11.95 7.76
C PRO A 132 -3.30 11.96 8.66
N ARG A 133 -3.12 12.27 9.94
CA ARG A 133 -4.18 12.12 10.93
C ARG A 133 -5.42 12.98 10.61
N ARG A 134 -5.20 14.20 10.12
CA ARG A 134 -6.29 15.12 9.75
C ARG A 134 -7.14 14.65 8.56
N VAL A 135 -6.67 13.65 7.81
CA VAL A 135 -7.47 13.05 6.74
C VAL A 135 -8.65 12.28 7.32
N ALA A 136 -8.48 11.63 8.48
CA ALA A 136 -9.58 10.93 9.17
C ALA A 136 -10.71 11.87 9.61
N ASP A 137 -10.41 13.15 9.84
CA ASP A 137 -11.41 14.16 10.18
C ASP A 137 -12.32 14.50 8.98
N LYS A 138 -11.79 14.31 7.76
CA LYS A 138 -12.50 14.58 6.50
C LYS A 138 -13.19 13.33 5.96
N ASP A 139 -12.58 12.17 6.17
CA ASP A 139 -13.09 10.88 5.73
C ASP A 139 -12.99 9.85 6.86
N SER A 140 -14.14 9.54 7.45
CA SER A 140 -14.25 8.57 8.55
C SER A 140 -13.83 7.14 8.17
N THR A 141 -13.82 6.81 6.86
CA THR A 141 -13.34 5.51 6.37
C THR A 141 -11.83 5.36 6.57
N LEU A 142 -11.11 6.47 6.69
CA LEU A 142 -9.67 6.55 6.96
C LEU A 142 -9.35 6.75 8.44
N SER A 143 -10.35 6.66 9.33
CA SER A 143 -10.11 6.65 10.77
C SER A 143 -9.31 5.41 11.18
N PRO A 144 -8.48 5.49 12.25
CA PRO A 144 -7.68 4.35 12.71
C PRO A 144 -8.52 3.10 12.97
N ALA A 145 -9.70 3.24 13.56
CA ALA A 145 -10.59 2.10 13.80
C ALA A 145 -11.12 1.46 12.51
N CYS A 146 -11.36 2.23 11.45
CA CYS A 146 -11.74 1.68 10.14
C CYS A 146 -10.56 1.00 9.45
N LEU A 147 -9.39 1.65 9.41
CA LEU A 147 -8.19 1.10 8.77
C LEU A 147 -7.69 -0.16 9.46
N LEU A 148 -7.68 -0.22 10.79
CA LEU A 148 -7.34 -1.44 11.54
C LEU A 148 -8.24 -2.62 11.14
N ARG A 149 -9.56 -2.41 11.11
CA ARG A 149 -10.54 -3.43 10.69
C ARG A 149 -10.36 -3.84 9.23
N LEU A 150 -10.11 -2.88 8.35
CA LEU A 150 -9.88 -3.13 6.93
C LEU A 150 -8.63 -3.99 6.71
N LEU A 151 -7.52 -3.64 7.37
CA LEU A 151 -6.26 -4.38 7.27
C LEU A 151 -6.40 -5.80 7.83
N GLU A 152 -7.03 -5.95 8.99
CA GLU A 152 -7.33 -7.27 9.54
C GLU A 152 -8.18 -8.09 8.57
N HIS A 153 -9.29 -7.54 8.08
CA HIS A 153 -10.17 -8.23 7.14
C HIS A 153 -9.45 -8.59 5.82
N LYS A 154 -8.58 -7.71 5.32
CA LYS A 154 -7.83 -7.90 4.07
C LYS A 154 -6.78 -9.00 4.19
N PHE A 155 -6.01 -9.03 5.28
CA PHE A 155 -4.85 -9.91 5.41
C PHE A 155 -5.12 -11.20 6.21
N ARG A 156 -6.11 -11.22 7.10
CA ARG A 156 -6.45 -12.40 7.91
C ARG A 156 -6.69 -13.65 7.06
N PRO A 157 -7.58 -13.65 6.04
CA PRO A 157 -7.86 -14.87 5.27
C PRO A 157 -6.63 -15.38 4.51
N ARG A 158 -5.76 -14.46 4.07
CA ARG A 158 -4.53 -14.81 3.33
C ARG A 158 -3.50 -15.50 4.24
N LEU A 159 -3.40 -15.06 5.50
CA LEU A 159 -2.45 -15.58 6.48
C LEU A 159 -2.95 -16.82 7.21
N GLU A 160 -4.25 -16.91 7.50
CA GLU A 160 -4.86 -18.11 8.11
C GLU A 160 -4.68 -19.34 7.21
N ASN A 161 -4.74 -19.17 5.89
CA ASN A 161 -4.49 -20.24 4.91
C ASN A 161 -3.08 -20.84 5.00
N ILE A 162 -2.11 -20.13 5.59
CA ILE A 162 -0.74 -20.61 5.79
C ILE A 162 -0.43 -20.89 7.27
N GLY A 163 -1.45 -20.92 8.14
CA GLY A 163 -1.29 -21.18 9.57
C GLY A 163 -0.65 -20.04 10.36
N ALA A 164 -0.63 -18.83 9.81
CA ALA A 164 -0.15 -17.63 10.49
C ALA A 164 -1.33 -16.78 11.00
N SER A 165 -1.09 -16.02 12.06
CA SER A 165 -2.06 -15.04 12.57
C SER A 165 -1.65 -13.63 12.22
N VAL A 166 -2.61 -12.75 11.91
CA VAL A 166 -2.36 -11.33 11.63
C VAL A 166 -2.38 -10.51 12.93
N SER A 167 -1.50 -9.53 13.00
CA SER A 167 -1.38 -8.52 14.06
C SER A 167 -1.30 -7.16 13.37
N VAL A 168 -2.13 -6.20 13.78
CA VAL A 168 -2.07 -4.84 13.22
C VAL A 168 -1.78 -3.86 14.34
N GLY A 169 -0.62 -3.21 14.27
CA GLY A 169 -0.22 -2.13 15.16
C GLY A 169 -0.65 -0.78 14.60
N HIS A 170 -0.99 0.15 15.50
CA HIS A 170 -1.24 1.55 15.18
C HIS A 170 -0.54 2.44 16.20
N TYR A 171 0.13 3.47 15.72
CA TYR A 171 0.71 4.52 16.54
C TYR A 171 0.76 5.84 15.76
N THR A 172 0.95 6.96 16.45
CA THR A 172 1.11 8.28 15.80
C THR A 172 2.57 8.69 15.81
N GLU A 173 3.05 9.20 14.68
CA GLU A 173 4.41 9.72 14.50
C GLU A 173 4.37 11.09 13.82
N THR A 174 5.32 11.96 14.13
CA THR A 174 5.47 13.25 13.44
C THR A 174 6.90 13.36 12.97
N LEU A 175 7.07 13.54 11.67
CA LEU A 175 8.38 13.59 11.03
C LEU A 175 8.60 14.96 10.40
N ASP A 176 9.85 15.43 10.43
CA ASP A 176 10.24 16.67 9.76
C ASP A 176 10.01 16.57 8.25
N ARG A 177 10.17 15.35 7.70
CA ARG A 177 9.91 15.01 6.29
C ARG A 177 9.50 13.55 6.16
N VAL A 178 8.57 13.28 5.24
CA VAL A 178 8.19 11.92 4.83
C VAL A 178 8.84 11.60 3.49
N ALA A 179 9.48 10.44 3.37
CA ALA A 179 9.92 9.90 2.09
C ALA A 179 8.77 9.09 1.47
N LEU A 180 8.41 9.42 0.23
CA LEU A 180 7.38 8.77 -0.57
C LEU A 180 7.98 8.22 -1.87
#